data_AF-A0A3N5W5W3-F1
#
_entry.id   AF-A0A3N5W5W3-F1
#
_cell.length_a   1.000
_cell.length_b   1.000
_cell.length_c   1.000
_cell.angle_alpha   90.00
_cell.angle_beta   90.00
_cell.angle_gamma   90.00
#
_symmetry.space_group_name_H-M   'P 1'
#
loop_
_entity.id
_entity.type
_entity.pdbx_description
1 polymer ?
#
loop_
_entity_poly.entity_id
_entity_poly.type
_entity_poly.pdbx_seq_one_letter_code
_entity_poly.pdbx_strand_id
1 'polypeptide(L)'
;MKPASLTIPHLFLYEQETLLRFRRALRRADQYALDDLLRPTQKQLAELPGAGESLMGKLPFEVFLVFIFLEEYKEVIRLRQTLAFILVTKQLRYD
;
A
#
# COMPACT_ATOMS: atom_id res chain seq x y z
N MET A 1 10.55 4.76 22.45
CA MET A 1 11.31 6.02 22.59
C MET A 1 11.94 6.30 21.22
N LYS A 2 11.55 7.40 20.55
CA LYS A 2 12.13 7.78 19.25
C LYS A 2 13.56 8.32 19.51
N PRO A 3 14.63 7.76 18.92
CA PRO A 3 15.98 8.21 19.21
C PRO A 3 16.20 9.64 18.72
N ALA A 4 16.84 10.48 19.54
CA ALA A 4 17.28 11.80 19.15
C ALA A 4 18.39 11.66 18.09
N SER A 5 18.21 12.34 16.94
CA SER A 5 19.11 12.39 15.78
C SER A 5 19.45 11.04 15.12
N LEU A 6 18.60 10.59 14.20
CA LEU A 6 18.93 9.52 13.24
C LEU A 6 19.20 10.15 11.87
N THR A 7 20.33 9.81 11.27
CA THR A 7 20.60 10.02 9.84
C THR A 7 19.50 9.31 9.02
N ILE A 8 19.10 9.85 7.86
CA ILE A 8 18.01 9.31 7.00
C ILE A 8 18.02 7.77 6.87
N PRO A 9 19.16 7.08 6.70
CA PRO A 9 19.20 5.61 6.61
C PRO A 9 18.72 4.89 7.88
N HIS A 10 18.99 5.44 9.07
CA HIS A 10 18.59 4.78 10.30
C HIS A 10 17.10 4.99 10.65
N LEU A 11 16.50 6.10 10.20
CA LEU A 11 15.04 6.28 10.32
C LEU A 11 14.29 5.25 9.48
N PHE A 12 14.75 5.00 8.25
CA PHE A 12 14.20 3.99 7.36
C PHE A 12 14.28 2.57 7.96
N LEU A 13 15.43 2.19 8.53
CA LEU A 13 15.58 0.90 9.20
C LEU A 13 14.64 0.76 10.41
N TYR A 14 14.50 1.82 11.20
CA TYR A 14 13.58 1.84 12.35
C TYR A 14 12.12 1.65 11.93
N GLU A 15 11.71 2.28 10.83
CA GLU A 15 10.36 2.15 10.27
C GLU A 15 10.10 0.75 9.75
N GLN A 16 11.06 0.15 9.04
CA GLN A 16 10.97 -1.25 8.59
C GLN A 16 10.83 -2.23 9.76
N GLU A 17 11.66 -2.09 10.80
CA GLU A 17 11.55 -2.94 11.99
C GLU A 17 10.19 -2.78 12.68
N THR A 18 9.69 -1.55 12.74
CA THR A 18 8.41 -1.25 13.37
C THR A 18 7.26 -1.87 12.57
N LEU A 19 7.30 -1.80 11.24
CA LEU A 19 6.34 -2.47 10.37
C LEU A 19 6.41 -4.01 10.51
N LEU A 20 7.61 -4.59 10.60
CA LEU A 20 7.78 -6.03 10.81
C LEU A 20 7.21 -6.48 12.16
N ARG A 21 7.45 -5.72 13.23
CA ARG A 21 6.86 -5.99 14.55
C ARG A 21 5.34 -5.88 14.52
N PHE A 22 4.81 -4.84 13.88
CA PHE A 22 3.37 -4.66 13.70
C PHE A 22 2.75 -5.84 12.95
N ARG A 23 3.31 -6.22 11.80
CA ARG A 23 2.86 -7.38 11.01
C ARG A 23 2.82 -8.65 11.85
N ARG A 24 3.87 -8.96 12.62
CA ARG A 24 3.92 -10.17 13.45
C ARG A 24 2.86 -10.19 14.57
N ALA A 25 2.40 -9.03 15.03
CA ALA A 25 1.35 -8.93 16.04
C ALA A 25 -0.07 -9.16 15.49
N LEU A 26 -0.25 -9.11 14.16
CA LEU A 26 -1.53 -9.35 13.50
C LEU A 26 -1.88 -10.84 13.48
N ARG A 27 -3.19 -11.14 13.36
CA ARG A 27 -3.66 -12.51 13.09
C ARG A 27 -3.15 -12.95 11.72
N ARG A 28 -3.04 -14.27 11.49
CA ARG A 28 -2.50 -14.82 10.24
C ARG A 28 -3.26 -14.34 8.98
N ALA A 29 -4.58 -14.22 9.05
CA ALA A 29 -5.39 -13.68 7.93
C ALA A 29 -5.04 -12.21 7.62
N ASP A 30 -4.89 -11.39 8.66
CA ASP A 30 -4.55 -9.97 8.53
C ASP A 30 -3.10 -9.76 8.07
N GLN A 31 -2.18 -10.70 8.40
CA GLN A 31 -0.83 -10.70 7.84
C GLN A 31 -0.83 -10.91 6.33
N TYR A 32 -1.64 -11.85 5.82
CA TYR A 32 -1.78 -12.07 4.39
C TYR A 32 -2.40 -10.86 3.70
N ALA A 33 -3.46 -10.28 4.28
CA ALA A 33 -4.05 -9.05 3.76
C ALA A 33 -3.00 -7.92 3.69
N LEU A 34 -2.22 -7.71 4.74
CA LEU A 34 -1.16 -6.70 4.76
C LEU A 34 -0.08 -6.98 3.70
N ASP A 35 0.34 -8.23 3.53
CA ASP A 35 1.33 -8.61 2.51
C ASP A 35 0.80 -8.41 1.08
N ASP A 36 -0.49 -8.68 0.85
CA ASP A 36 -1.17 -8.47 -0.44
C ASP A 36 -1.39 -6.99 -0.74
N LEU A 37 -1.54 -6.14 0.28
CA LEU A 37 -1.56 -4.68 0.15
C LEU A 37 -0.16 -4.14 -0.19
N LEU A 38 0.87 -4.59 0.53
CA LEU A 38 2.22 -4.03 0.41
C LEU A 38 2.88 -4.34 -0.94
N ARG A 39 2.74 -5.57 -1.44
CA ARG A 39 3.45 -6.04 -2.65
C ARG A 39 3.12 -5.23 -3.92
N PRO A 40 1.84 -5.04 -4.33
CA PRO A 40 1.52 -4.27 -5.52
C PRO A 40 1.89 -2.79 -5.35
N THR A 41 1.66 -2.22 -4.17
CA THR A 41 1.99 -0.83 -3.90
C THR A 41 3.50 -0.57 -3.99
N GLN A 42 4.34 -1.45 -3.44
CA GLN A 42 5.81 -1.31 -3.58
C GLN A 42 6.25 -1.33 -5.04
N LYS A 43 5.65 -2.21 -5.84
CA LYS A 43 5.92 -2.29 -7.29
C LYS A 43 5.53 -0.99 -7.99
N GLN A 44 4.33 -0.48 -7.74
CA GLN A 44 3.85 0.77 -8.34
C GLN A 44 4.70 1.98 -7.93
N LEU A 45 5.15 2.03 -6.68
CA LEU A 45 6.02 3.09 -6.21
C LEU A 45 7.37 3.06 -6.93
N ALA A 46 7.94 1.88 -7.14
CA ALA A 46 9.21 1.70 -7.89
C ALA A 46 9.09 2.08 -9.37
N GLU A 47 7.88 2.06 -9.94
CA GLU A 47 7.59 2.44 -11.32
C GLU A 47 7.35 3.96 -11.49
N LEU A 48 7.22 4.73 -10.40
CA LEU A 48 7.00 6.18 -10.49
C LEU A 48 8.23 6.91 -11.07
N PRO A 49 8.03 7.95 -11.91
CA PRO A 49 9.12 8.78 -12.40
C PRO A 49 9.95 9.39 -11.25
N GLY A 50 11.27 9.19 -11.29
CA GLY A 50 12.17 9.64 -10.22
C GLY A 50 12.23 8.71 -9.01
N ALA A 51 11.54 7.56 -9.03
CA ALA A 51 11.51 6.59 -7.94
C ALA A 51 12.66 5.58 -7.91
N GLY A 52 13.83 5.93 -8.45
CA GLY A 52 15.04 5.13 -8.26
C GLY A 52 15.39 4.95 -6.77
N GLU A 53 16.54 4.32 -6.46
CA GLU A 53 17.02 4.07 -5.08
C GLU A 53 16.92 5.30 -4.14
N SER A 54 16.94 6.51 -4.71
CA SER A 54 16.85 7.79 -4.00
C SER A 54 15.46 8.13 -3.44
N LEU A 55 14.33 7.65 -3.99
CA LEU A 55 12.99 8.03 -3.49
C LEU A 55 12.39 6.95 -2.59
N MET A 56 12.53 5.68 -2.96
CA MET A 56 11.93 4.56 -2.22
C MET A 56 12.52 4.39 -0.80
N GLY A 57 13.81 4.71 -0.63
CA GLY A 57 14.50 4.70 0.67
C GLY A 57 14.42 6.02 1.46
N LYS A 58 13.83 7.08 0.89
CA LYS A 58 13.75 8.42 1.51
C LYS A 58 12.34 8.91 1.78
N LEU A 59 11.33 8.20 1.25
CA LEU A 59 9.95 8.56 1.48
C LEU A 59 9.60 8.33 2.96
N PRO A 60 9.09 9.34 3.68
CA PRO A 60 8.61 9.13 5.05
C PRO A 60 7.55 8.03 5.07
N PHE A 61 7.58 7.17 6.08
CA PHE A 61 6.66 6.04 6.21
C PHE A 61 5.19 6.44 6.09
N GLU A 62 4.80 7.60 6.62
CA GLU A 62 3.42 8.10 6.52
C GLU A 62 3.01 8.37 5.07
N VAL A 63 3.91 8.87 4.23
CA VAL A 63 3.65 9.12 2.81
C VAL A 63 3.57 7.78 2.04
N PHE A 64 4.37 6.79 2.43
CA PHE A 64 4.25 5.43 1.92
C PHE A 64 2.89 4.81 2.26
N LEU A 65 2.40 4.98 3.49
CA LEU A 65 1.06 4.52 3.89
C LEU A 65 -0.05 5.23 3.10
N VAL A 66 0.05 6.54 2.91
CA VAL A 66 -0.91 7.30 2.08
C VAL A 66 -0.95 6.76 0.65
N PHE A 67 0.20 6.38 0.08
CA PHE A 67 0.26 5.77 -1.24
C PHE A 67 -0.43 4.39 -1.28
N ILE A 68 -0.25 3.55 -0.24
CA ILE A 68 -1.01 2.29 -0.11
C ILE A 68 -2.52 2.56 -0.09
N PHE A 69 -2.99 3.50 0.73
CA PHE A 69 -4.41 3.84 0.79
C PHE A 69 -4.95 4.40 -0.53
N LEU A 70 -4.13 5.14 -1.27
CA LEU A 70 -4.50 5.67 -2.58
C LEU A 70 -4.70 4.54 -3.60
N GLU A 71 -3.82 3.54 -3.62
CA GLU A 71 -3.94 2.39 -4.52
C GLU A 71 -5.15 1.52 -4.17
N GLU A 72 -5.41 1.27 -2.89
CA GLU A 72 -6.62 0.56 -2.46
C GLU A 72 -7.91 1.31 -2.80
N TYR A 73 -7.91 2.63 -2.65
CA TYR A 73 -9.06 3.43 -3.03
C TYR A 73 -9.33 3.37 -4.55
N LYS A 74 -8.29 3.37 -5.37
CA LYS A 74 -8.40 3.17 -6.83
C LYS A 74 -8.99 1.81 -7.15
N GLU A 75 -8.57 0.75 -6.45
CA GLU A 75 -9.11 -0.59 -6.64
C GLU A 75 -10.60 -0.66 -6.25
N VAL A 76 -10.99 -0.06 -5.12
CA VAL A 76 -12.40 0.05 -4.72
C VAL A 76 -13.23 0.77 -5.79
N ILE A 77 -12.72 1.86 -6.37
CA ILE A 77 -13.39 2.57 -7.47
C ILE A 77 -13.56 1.64 -8.68
N ARG A 78 -12.49 0.95 -9.09
CA ARG A 78 -12.51 0.03 -10.23
C ARG A 78 -13.54 -1.08 -10.03
N LEU A 79 -13.54 -1.71 -8.86
CA LEU A 79 -14.50 -2.77 -8.50
C LEU A 79 -15.94 -2.26 -8.52
N ARG A 80 -16.20 -1.04 -8.01
CA ARG A 80 -17.53 -0.41 -8.07
C ARG A 80 -17.98 -0.18 -9.51
N GLN A 81 -17.09 0.29 -10.37
CA GLN A 81 -17.37 0.49 -11.80
C GLN A 81 -17.67 -0.83 -12.51
N THR A 82 -16.87 -1.87 -12.26
CA THR A 82 -17.09 -3.21 -12.81
C THR A 82 -18.42 -3.79 -12.33
N LEU A 83 -18.75 -3.65 -11.05
CA LEU A 83 -20.02 -4.12 -10.50
C LEU A 83 -21.21 -3.40 -11.13
N ALA A 84 -21.14 -2.07 -11.24
CA ALA A 84 -22.17 -1.27 -11.90
C ALA A 84 -22.38 -1.70 -13.36
N PHE A 85 -21.29 -1.92 -14.10
CA PHE A 85 -21.35 -2.43 -15.47
C PHE A 85 -22.00 -3.82 -15.55
N ILE A 86 -21.64 -4.75 -14.67
CA ILE A 86 -22.23 -6.09 -14.63
C ILE A 86 -23.73 -6.03 -14.32
N LEU A 87 -24.15 -5.17 -13.38
CA LEU A 87 -25.57 -5.01 -13.04
C LEU A 87 -26.38 -4.47 -14.22
N VAL A 88 -25.89 -3.42 -14.89
CA VAL A 88 -26.54 -2.84 -16.08
C VAL A 88 -26.63 -3.87 -17.21
N THR A 89 -25.53 -4.56 -17.51
CA THR A 89 -25.49 -5.57 -18.59
C THR A 89 -26.34 -6.80 -18.32
N LYS A 90 -26.47 -7.21 -17.05
CA LYS A 90 -27.41 -8.27 -16.68
C LYS A 90 -28.86 -7.81 -16.85
N GLN A 91 -29.20 -6.59 -16.46
CA GLN A 91 -30.56 -6.06 -16.59
C GLN A 91 -31.00 -6.00 -18.06
N LEU A 92 -30.12 -5.52 -18.95
CA LEU A 92 -30.34 -5.54 -20.42
C LEU A 92 -30.46 -6.93 -21.06
N ARG A 93 -30.11 -8.02 -20.35
CA ARG A 93 -30.29 -9.39 -20.86
C ARG A 93 -31.60 -10.04 -20.39
N TYR A 94 -32.29 -9.42 -19.45
CA TYR A 94 -33.56 -9.93 -18.90
C TYR A 94 -34.76 -9.02 -19.21
N ASP A 95 -34.52 -7.87 -19.84
CA ASP A 95 -35.51 -7.01 -20.51
C ASP A 95 -35.57 -7.33 -22.02
#